data_AF-A0A4Q4Y9X2-F1
#
_entry.id   AF-A0A4Q4Y9X2-F1
#
_cell.length_a   1.000
_cell.length_b   1.000
_cell.length_c   1.000
_cell.angle_alpha   90.00
_cell.angle_beta   90.00
_cell.angle_gamma   90.00
#
_symmetry.space_group_name_H-M   'P 1'
#
loop_
_entity.id
_entity.type
_entity.pdbx_description
1 polymer ?
#
loop_
_entity_poly.entity_id
_entity_poly.type
_entity_poly.pdbx_seq_one_letter_code
_entity_poly.pdbx_strand_id
1 'polypeptide(L)'
;MNQITKKKSPLLTPLIFLAIQASVIRSLPRVLSLNSKEVQARIERRGKIEPLDHFEQLCPEDGVGPTDKKRRAHLEQVAGQLMLAGFDPIANQFYSTIYFLTQKPQVFSLLKEVRDTFRNYNDINPDGLAPLKFLHVCLQETMRLHINASFGMPRISPGAKVDGIYVPKGEPRRYQSQRWLPSTHTHGDEAFRHGHLKGLWLFSRSPRMCPGRESAWVQTKLFIAKVVWGFDLEMVPGQDYDWRRDMEHYSM
;
A
#
# COMPACT_ATOMS: atom_id res chain seq x y z
N MET A 1 -8.11 14.78 4.30
CA MET A 1 -8.63 15.57 5.43
C MET A 1 -9.46 14.67 6.32
N ASN A 2 -9.01 14.40 7.54
CA ASN A 2 -9.71 13.47 8.42
C ASN A 2 -11.08 14.07 8.75
N GLN A 3 -12.17 13.48 8.27
CA GLN A 3 -13.55 13.98 8.50
C GLN A 3 -13.86 14.14 10.00
N ILE A 4 -13.05 13.49 10.84
CA ILE A 4 -13.16 13.40 12.29
C ILE A 4 -12.77 14.71 12.98
N THR A 5 -11.68 15.37 12.58
CA THR A 5 -11.21 16.61 13.25
C THR A 5 -12.17 17.78 13.00
N LYS A 6 -12.73 17.85 11.78
CA LYS A 6 -13.81 18.79 11.44
C LYS A 6 -15.09 18.60 12.28
N LYS A 7 -15.39 17.37 12.69
CA LYS A 7 -16.64 17.03 13.40
C LYS A 7 -16.53 17.16 14.92
N LYS A 8 -15.36 16.87 15.51
CA LYS A 8 -15.15 16.85 16.98
C LYS A 8 -14.55 18.16 17.52
N SER A 9 -13.73 18.85 16.74
CA SER A 9 -13.03 20.07 17.19
C SER A 9 -12.98 21.10 16.06
N PRO A 10 -14.13 21.71 15.70
CA PRO A 10 -14.21 22.65 14.59
C PRO A 10 -13.29 23.86 14.78
N LEU A 11 -13.07 24.29 16.03
CA LEU A 11 -12.20 25.41 16.39
C LEU A 11 -10.70 25.11 16.23
N LEU A 12 -10.27 23.84 16.40
CA LEU A 12 -8.87 23.42 16.24
C LEU A 12 -8.55 22.94 14.82
N THR A 13 -9.58 22.74 13.98
CA THR A 13 -9.42 22.31 12.59
C THR A 13 -8.51 23.23 11.77
N PRO A 14 -8.57 24.57 11.90
CA PRO A 14 -7.66 25.47 11.18
C PRO A 14 -6.19 25.26 11.58
N LEU A 15 -5.91 24.87 12.82
CA LEU A 15 -4.54 24.69 13.32
C LEU A 15 -3.85 23.47 12.71
N ILE A 16 -4.58 22.48 12.21
CA ILE A 16 -4.00 21.33 11.49
C ILE A 16 -3.23 21.78 10.25
N PHE A 17 -3.66 22.88 9.61
CA PHE A 17 -2.96 23.42 8.44
C PHE A 17 -1.56 23.96 8.80
N LEU A 18 -1.30 24.31 10.06
CA LEU A 18 0.03 24.70 10.53
C LEU A 18 0.99 23.49 10.62
N ALA A 19 0.46 22.28 10.77
CA ALA A 19 1.25 21.04 10.78
C ALA A 19 1.49 20.48 9.37
N ILE A 20 0.90 21.08 8.33
CA ILE A 20 1.14 20.66 6.94
C ILE A 20 2.42 21.33 6.45
N GLN A 21 3.36 20.53 5.95
CA GLN A 21 4.59 21.03 5.36
C GLN A 21 4.30 21.97 4.18
N ALA A 22 5.06 23.08 4.08
CA ALA A 22 4.87 24.08 3.03
C ALA A 22 5.01 23.51 1.60
N SER A 23 5.86 22.49 1.42
CA SER A 23 6.02 21.75 0.17
C SER A 23 4.71 21.08 -0.27
N VAL A 24 3.98 20.48 0.67
CA VAL A 24 2.68 19.82 0.43
C VAL A 24 1.60 20.84 0.09
N ILE A 25 1.57 21.99 0.77
CA ILE A 25 0.61 23.08 0.45
C ILE A 25 0.82 23.57 -0.99
N ARG A 26 2.08 23.66 -1.45
CA ARG A 26 2.41 24.08 -2.83
C ARG A 26 2.10 23.00 -3.87
N SER A 27 2.29 21.71 -3.53
CA SER A 27 2.11 20.61 -4.49
C SER A 27 0.67 20.14 -4.62
N LEU A 28 -0.14 20.21 -3.55
CA LEU A 28 -1.49 19.65 -3.53
C LEU A 28 -2.43 20.25 -4.59
N PRO A 29 -2.51 21.57 -4.82
CA PRO A 29 -3.32 22.13 -5.89
C PRO A 29 -2.89 21.63 -7.27
N ARG A 30 -1.58 21.42 -7.48
CA ARG A 30 -1.03 20.89 -8.73
C ARG A 30 -1.49 19.45 -8.93
N VAL A 31 -1.35 18.58 -7.93
CA VAL A 31 -1.80 17.18 -8.00
C VAL A 31 -3.31 17.08 -8.28
N LEU A 32 -4.12 17.86 -7.57
CA LEU A 32 -5.58 17.87 -7.77
C LEU A 32 -5.97 18.36 -9.18
N SER A 33 -5.30 19.41 -9.68
CA SER A 33 -5.58 19.93 -11.02
C SER A 33 -5.14 18.97 -12.13
N LEU A 34 -4.01 18.29 -11.97
CA LEU A 34 -3.55 17.26 -12.90
C LEU A 34 -4.54 16.09 -12.93
N ASN A 35 -4.93 15.57 -11.77
CA ASN A 35 -5.91 14.48 -11.70
C ASN A 35 -7.25 14.84 -12.36
N SER A 36 -7.75 16.07 -12.15
CA SER A 36 -8.97 16.54 -12.80
C SER A 36 -8.82 16.63 -14.32
N LYS A 37 -7.69 17.15 -14.82
CA LYS A 37 -7.39 17.20 -16.26
C LYS A 37 -7.30 15.82 -16.88
N GLU A 38 -6.61 14.87 -16.26
CA GLU A 38 -6.48 13.50 -16.78
C GLU A 38 -7.83 12.78 -16.82
N VAL A 39 -8.64 12.93 -15.77
CA VAL A 39 -9.99 12.36 -15.73
C VAL A 39 -10.88 12.97 -16.81
N GLN A 40 -10.80 14.28 -17.01
CA GLN A 40 -11.54 14.97 -18.06
C GLN A 40 -11.10 14.49 -19.46
N ALA A 41 -9.79 14.42 -19.72
CA ALA A 41 -9.25 13.91 -20.98
C ALA A 41 -9.60 12.43 -21.22
N ARG A 42 -9.71 11.63 -20.15
CA ARG A 42 -10.18 10.24 -20.23
C ARG A 42 -11.66 10.14 -20.58
N ILE A 43 -12.50 11.03 -20.04
CA ILE A 43 -13.93 11.11 -20.36
C ILE A 43 -14.15 11.55 -21.82
N GLU A 44 -13.38 12.51 -22.31
CA GLU A 44 -13.47 13.01 -23.69
C GLU A 44 -13.10 11.95 -24.74
N ARG A 45 -12.24 10.99 -24.37
CA ARG A 45 -11.82 9.86 -25.20
C ARG A 45 -12.71 8.62 -25.05
N ARG A 46 -13.81 8.69 -24.30
CA ARG A 46 -14.74 7.57 -24.12
C ARG A 46 -15.22 6.99 -25.46
N GLY A 47 -15.24 5.66 -25.57
CA GLY A 47 -15.55 4.93 -26.81
C GLY A 47 -14.44 4.96 -27.87
N LYS A 48 -13.26 5.52 -27.55
CA LYS A 48 -12.12 5.63 -28.49
C LYS A 48 -10.81 5.10 -27.90
N ILE A 49 -10.88 4.29 -26.85
CA ILE A 49 -9.70 3.79 -26.14
C ILE A 49 -9.49 2.31 -26.45
N GLU A 50 -8.31 2.01 -26.99
CA GLU A 50 -7.85 0.64 -27.18
C GLU A 50 -6.38 0.55 -26.71
N PRO A 51 -6.02 -0.40 -25.82
CA PRO A 51 -6.91 -1.33 -25.11
C PRO A 51 -7.71 -0.66 -23.99
N LEU A 52 -8.86 -1.24 -23.64
CA LEU A 52 -9.71 -0.74 -22.55
C LEU A 52 -8.97 -0.74 -21.21
N ASP A 53 -9.24 0.28 -20.40
CA ASP A 53 -8.68 0.42 -19.05
C ASP A 53 -9.76 0.20 -17.96
N HIS A 54 -9.33 0.16 -16.70
CA HIS A 54 -10.26 0.04 -15.56
C HIS A 54 -11.27 1.18 -15.46
N PHE A 55 -10.98 2.33 -16.06
CA PHE A 55 -11.85 3.49 -16.03
C PHE A 55 -13.11 3.27 -16.89
N GLU A 56 -13.03 2.37 -17.87
CA GLU A 56 -14.19 1.99 -18.69
C GLU A 56 -15.31 1.39 -17.84
N GLN A 57 -15.00 0.64 -16.78
CA GLN A 57 -16.03 0.11 -15.87
C GLN A 57 -16.77 1.21 -15.09
N LEU A 58 -16.12 2.36 -14.88
CA LEU A 58 -16.68 3.49 -14.14
C LEU A 58 -17.45 4.46 -15.05
N CYS A 59 -17.11 4.46 -16.33
CA CYS A 59 -17.64 5.35 -17.37
C CYS A 59 -17.76 4.60 -18.71
N PRO A 60 -18.62 3.56 -18.78
CA PRO A 60 -18.69 2.66 -19.94
C PRO A 60 -19.25 3.39 -21.16
N GLU A 61 -18.83 3.06 -22.38
CA GLU A 61 -19.25 3.73 -23.62
C GLU A 61 -20.77 3.88 -23.80
N ASP A 62 -21.53 2.83 -23.48
CA ASP A 62 -22.99 2.75 -23.63
C ASP A 62 -23.78 3.42 -22.50
N GLY A 63 -23.11 3.82 -21.42
CA GLY A 63 -23.73 4.47 -20.27
C GLY A 63 -24.15 5.94 -20.46
N VAL A 64 -24.64 6.55 -19.40
CA VAL A 64 -24.75 8.02 -19.31
C VAL A 64 -23.42 8.57 -18.81
N GLY A 65 -22.77 9.43 -19.59
CA GLY A 65 -21.54 10.12 -19.17
C GLY A 65 -21.78 10.95 -17.89
N PRO A 66 -20.73 11.36 -17.18
CA PRO A 66 -20.88 12.07 -15.91
C PRO A 66 -21.40 13.50 -16.13
N THR A 67 -22.72 13.64 -16.20
CA THR A 67 -23.41 14.91 -16.50
C THR A 67 -23.39 15.86 -15.30
N ASP A 68 -23.39 15.34 -14.07
CA ASP A 68 -23.41 16.14 -12.86
C ASP A 68 -22.02 16.28 -12.20
N LYS A 69 -21.86 17.40 -11.47
CA LYS A 69 -20.60 17.73 -10.77
C LYS A 69 -20.21 16.69 -9.72
N LYS A 70 -21.19 16.04 -9.08
CA LYS A 70 -20.95 15.05 -8.02
C LYS A 70 -20.41 13.75 -8.61
N ARG A 71 -20.93 13.29 -9.75
CA ARG A 71 -20.39 12.12 -10.47
C ARG A 71 -18.97 12.38 -10.97
N ARG A 72 -18.69 13.54 -11.56
CA ARG A 72 -17.32 13.92 -11.96
C ARG A 72 -16.36 13.93 -10.78
N ALA A 73 -16.73 14.59 -9.68
CA ALA A 73 -15.90 14.61 -8.47
C ALA A 73 -15.67 13.21 -7.88
N HIS A 74 -16.65 12.30 -7.98
CA HIS A 74 -16.48 10.91 -7.57
C HIS A 74 -15.46 10.18 -8.44
N LEU A 75 -15.52 10.33 -9.76
CA LEU A 75 -14.54 9.75 -10.69
C LEU A 75 -13.12 10.28 -10.42
N GLU A 76 -12.99 11.59 -10.18
CA GLU A 76 -11.72 12.21 -9.78
C GLU A 76 -11.17 11.61 -8.48
N GLN A 77 -12.02 11.40 -7.48
CA GLN A 77 -11.61 10.77 -6.21
C GLN A 77 -11.16 9.33 -6.42
N VAL A 78 -11.88 8.53 -7.22
CA VAL A 78 -11.52 7.13 -7.48
C VAL A 78 -10.21 7.05 -8.26
N ALA A 79 -10.03 7.86 -9.30
CA ALA A 79 -8.78 7.92 -10.08
C ALA A 79 -7.59 8.30 -9.20
N GLY A 80 -7.74 9.37 -8.40
CA GLY A 80 -6.68 9.84 -7.51
C GLY A 80 -6.32 8.80 -6.44
N GLN A 81 -7.30 8.08 -5.89
CA GLN A 81 -7.06 7.00 -4.94
C GLN A 81 -6.33 5.82 -5.58
N LEU A 82 -6.73 5.41 -6.79
CA LEU A 82 -6.08 4.31 -7.49
C LEU A 82 -4.63 4.65 -7.85
N MET A 83 -4.38 5.88 -8.30
CA MET A 83 -3.04 6.37 -8.61
C MET A 83 -2.15 6.40 -7.37
N LEU A 84 -2.61 7.01 -6.26
CA LEU A 84 -1.83 7.07 -5.02
C LEU A 84 -1.58 5.68 -4.43
N ALA A 85 -2.61 4.82 -4.38
CA ALA A 85 -2.51 3.48 -3.81
C ALA A 85 -1.66 2.52 -4.67
N GLY A 86 -1.61 2.74 -5.99
CA GLY A 86 -0.80 1.94 -6.91
C GLY A 86 0.64 2.41 -7.04
N PHE A 87 0.94 3.66 -6.69
CA PHE A 87 2.29 4.24 -6.81
C PHE A 87 3.12 4.03 -5.54
N ASP A 88 2.74 4.69 -4.44
CA ASP A 88 3.62 4.86 -3.27
C ASP A 88 3.93 3.52 -2.55
N PRO A 89 2.95 2.65 -2.25
CA PRO A 89 3.22 1.36 -1.61
C PRO A 89 4.09 0.43 -2.47
N ILE A 90 3.93 0.47 -3.79
CA ILE A 90 4.68 -0.39 -4.72
C ILE A 90 6.12 0.10 -4.87
N ALA A 91 6.32 1.42 -5.01
CA ALA A 91 7.64 2.02 -5.08
C ALA A 91 8.46 1.69 -3.82
N ASN A 92 7.90 1.91 -2.64
CA ASN A 92 8.56 1.58 -1.38
C ASN A 92 8.87 0.08 -1.26
N GLN A 93 7.97 -0.78 -1.76
CA GLN A 93 8.22 -2.21 -1.81
C GLN A 93 9.42 -2.57 -2.71
N PHE A 94 9.59 -1.89 -3.85
CA PHE A 94 10.73 -2.09 -4.73
C PHE A 94 12.04 -1.70 -4.04
N TYR A 95 12.10 -0.48 -3.48
CA TYR A 95 13.28 0.02 -2.79
C TYR A 95 13.67 -0.87 -1.61
N SER A 96 12.70 -1.23 -0.76
CA SER A 96 12.94 -2.07 0.41
C SER A 96 13.42 -3.46 0.02
N THR A 97 12.86 -4.04 -1.04
CA THR A 97 13.28 -5.37 -1.52
C THR A 97 14.72 -5.32 -2.02
N ILE A 98 15.05 -4.34 -2.87
CA ILE A 98 16.40 -4.17 -3.40
C ILE A 98 17.40 -4.00 -2.24
N TYR A 99 17.08 -3.13 -1.29
CA TYR A 99 17.93 -2.92 -0.12
C TYR A 99 18.14 -4.21 0.68
N PHE A 100 17.09 -4.95 1.04
CA PHE A 100 17.28 -6.17 1.83
C PHE A 100 18.01 -7.27 1.08
N LEU A 101 17.89 -7.33 -0.26
CA LEU A 101 18.66 -8.26 -1.08
C LEU A 101 20.16 -7.94 -1.05
N THR A 102 20.56 -6.67 -1.06
CA THR A 102 22.00 -6.32 -1.00
C THR A 102 22.61 -6.53 0.38
N GLN A 103 21.80 -6.59 1.44
CA GLN A 103 22.26 -6.82 2.82
C GLN A 103 22.50 -8.30 3.16
N LYS A 104 22.03 -9.24 2.34
CA LYS A 104 22.05 -10.68 2.68
C LYS A 104 22.65 -11.52 1.55
N PRO A 105 23.51 -12.49 1.87
CA PRO A 105 24.05 -13.43 0.87
C PRO A 105 22.96 -14.34 0.26
N GLN A 106 21.76 -14.37 0.83
CA GLN A 106 20.62 -15.13 0.31
C GLN A 106 20.15 -14.65 -1.08
N VAL A 107 20.57 -13.47 -1.52
CA VAL A 107 20.34 -12.99 -2.89
C VAL A 107 20.83 -13.98 -3.94
N PHE A 108 21.90 -14.75 -3.68
CA PHE A 108 22.40 -15.75 -4.63
C PHE A 108 21.38 -16.86 -4.92
N SER A 109 20.58 -17.26 -3.93
CA SER A 109 19.51 -18.24 -4.13
C SER A 109 18.37 -17.68 -4.98
N LEU A 110 18.05 -16.39 -4.82
CA LEU A 110 17.06 -15.70 -5.65
C LEU A 110 17.54 -15.54 -7.09
N LEU A 111 18.79 -15.09 -7.27
CA LEU A 111 19.43 -14.97 -8.57
C LEU A 111 19.42 -16.31 -9.30
N LYS A 112 19.79 -17.39 -8.61
CA LYS A 112 19.75 -18.74 -9.16
C LYS A 112 18.34 -19.15 -9.56
N GLU A 113 17.35 -19.01 -8.68
CA GLU A 113 15.95 -19.38 -8.99
C GLU A 113 15.45 -18.67 -10.25
N VAL A 114 15.69 -17.36 -10.37
CA VAL A 114 15.20 -16.55 -11.50
C VAL A 114 16.00 -16.82 -12.78
N ARG A 115 17.34 -16.82 -12.73
CA ARG A 115 18.20 -16.98 -13.92
C ARG A 115 18.19 -18.40 -14.48
N ASP A 116 17.99 -19.42 -13.64
CA ASP A 116 17.84 -20.81 -14.11
C ASP A 116 16.47 -21.05 -14.76
N THR A 117 15.45 -20.29 -14.36
CA THR A 117 14.08 -20.44 -14.87
C THR A 117 13.91 -19.80 -16.25
N PHE A 118 14.50 -18.62 -16.48
CA PHE A 118 14.32 -17.87 -17.73
C PHE A 118 15.62 -17.76 -18.53
N ARG A 119 15.59 -18.24 -19.77
CA ARG A 119 16.73 -18.12 -20.70
C ARG A 119 16.86 -16.73 -21.31
N ASN A 120 15.74 -16.06 -21.58
CA ASN A 120 15.75 -14.71 -22.12
C ASN A 120 14.96 -13.75 -21.22
N TYR A 121 15.40 -12.50 -21.16
CA TYR A 121 14.72 -11.43 -20.41
C TYR A 121 13.25 -11.24 -20.80
N ASN A 122 12.95 -11.42 -22.09
CA ASN A 122 11.61 -11.23 -22.63
C ASN A 122 10.66 -12.37 -22.29
N ASP A 123 11.18 -13.53 -21.85
CA ASP A 123 10.36 -14.66 -21.41
C ASP A 123 9.81 -14.47 -19.99
N ILE A 124 10.35 -13.49 -19.24
CA ILE A 124 9.93 -13.18 -17.87
C ILE A 124 8.53 -12.56 -17.89
N ASN A 125 7.54 -13.36 -17.53
CA ASN A 125 6.13 -13.00 -17.50
C ASN A 125 5.46 -13.49 -16.19
N PRO A 126 4.25 -13.00 -15.85
CA PRO A 126 3.57 -13.36 -14.61
C PRO A 126 3.36 -14.86 -14.40
N ASP A 127 3.04 -15.61 -15.46
CA ASP A 127 2.77 -17.05 -15.39
C ASP A 127 4.03 -17.85 -15.06
N GLY A 128 5.15 -17.52 -15.71
CA GLY A 128 6.45 -18.11 -15.41
C GLY A 128 6.97 -17.78 -14.01
N LEU A 129 6.54 -16.66 -13.43
CA LEU A 129 6.90 -16.23 -12.07
C LEU A 129 6.00 -16.78 -10.97
N ALA A 130 4.81 -17.29 -11.32
CA ALA A 130 3.89 -17.90 -10.37
C ALA A 130 4.53 -19.04 -9.54
N PRO A 131 5.30 -19.99 -10.12
CA PRO A 131 5.91 -21.09 -9.37
C PRO A 131 7.15 -20.72 -8.54
N LEU A 132 7.72 -19.51 -8.71
CA LEU A 132 8.95 -19.10 -8.03
C LEU A 132 8.68 -18.78 -6.54
N LYS A 133 8.96 -19.78 -5.69
CA LYS A 133 8.66 -19.73 -4.26
C LYS A 133 9.66 -18.87 -3.52
N PHE A 134 10.94 -18.90 -3.90
CA PHE A 134 11.97 -18.15 -3.20
C PHE A 134 11.79 -16.65 -3.43
N LEU A 135 11.56 -16.23 -4.67
CA LEU A 135 11.11 -14.86 -5.00
C LEU A 135 9.91 -14.44 -4.16
N HIS A 136 8.88 -15.29 -4.07
CA HIS A 136 7.69 -14.95 -3.30
C HIS A 136 7.98 -14.77 -1.80
N VAL A 137 8.79 -15.65 -1.21
CA VAL A 137 9.17 -15.58 0.20
C VAL A 137 10.03 -14.36 0.50
N CYS A 138 10.99 -14.01 -0.37
CA CYS A 138 11.77 -12.77 -0.24
C CYS A 138 10.85 -11.53 -0.18
N LEU A 139 9.85 -11.48 -1.07
CA LEU A 139 8.90 -10.36 -1.09
C LEU A 139 7.99 -10.33 0.14
N GLN A 140 7.52 -11.49 0.60
CA GLN A 140 6.74 -11.59 1.86
C GLN A 140 7.56 -11.12 3.05
N GLU A 141 8.82 -11.53 3.14
CA GLU A 141 9.72 -11.16 4.22
C GLU A 141 10.07 -9.67 4.20
N THR A 142 10.31 -9.10 3.02
CA THR A 142 10.43 -7.64 2.86
C THR A 142 9.21 -6.93 3.40
N MET A 143 8.00 -7.37 3.06
CA MET A 143 6.77 -6.74 3.56
C MET A 143 6.54 -6.95 5.06
N ARG A 144 7.10 -8.01 5.64
CA ARG A 144 7.10 -8.23 7.10
C ARG A 144 8.05 -7.25 7.80
N LEU A 145 9.21 -6.96 7.19
CA LEU A 145 10.22 -6.06 7.73
C LEU A 145 9.91 -4.58 7.49
N HIS A 146 9.29 -4.28 6.35
CA HIS A 146 8.87 -2.95 5.96
C HIS A 146 7.41 -2.97 5.50
N ILE A 147 6.54 -2.43 6.36
CA ILE A 147 5.13 -2.25 6.05
C ILE A 147 4.84 -0.77 5.81
N ASN A 148 4.36 -0.46 4.60
CA ASN A 148 4.01 0.91 4.19
C ASN A 148 2.83 1.51 4.96
N ALA A 149 1.96 0.67 5.53
CA ALA A 149 0.76 1.08 6.25
C ALA A 149 0.61 0.29 7.55
N SER A 150 1.50 0.54 8.52
CA SER A 150 1.53 -0.12 9.83
C SER A 150 0.21 -0.01 10.59
N PHE A 151 -0.53 1.09 10.38
CA PHE A 151 -1.85 1.32 10.94
C PHE A 151 -2.84 1.28 9.78
N GLY A 152 -3.47 0.12 9.54
CA GLY A 152 -4.45 -0.03 8.47
C GLY A 152 -5.52 1.07 8.49
N MET A 153 -6.16 1.33 7.35
CA MET A 153 -7.10 2.45 7.22
C MET A 153 -8.19 2.44 8.33
N PRO A 154 -8.57 3.61 8.89
CA PRO A 154 -9.56 3.71 9.96
C PRO A 154 -10.84 2.91 9.65
N ARG A 155 -11.39 2.28 10.69
CA ARG A 155 -12.63 1.48 10.62
C ARG A 155 -13.70 2.10 11.53
N ILE A 156 -14.95 1.81 11.26
CA ILE A 156 -16.08 2.12 12.12
C ILE A 156 -16.76 0.79 12.45
N SER A 157 -16.88 0.46 13.73
CA SER A 157 -17.62 -0.70 14.21
C SER A 157 -19.11 -0.54 13.85
N PRO A 158 -19.76 -1.59 13.30
CA PRO A 158 -21.20 -1.59 13.09
C PRO A 158 -22.00 -1.81 14.39
N GLY A 159 -21.34 -2.16 15.50
CA GLY A 159 -21.98 -2.69 16.70
C GLY A 159 -22.02 -4.21 16.63
N ALA A 160 -21.05 -4.89 17.24
CA ALA A 160 -20.91 -6.34 17.13
C ALA A 160 -20.20 -6.94 18.34
N LYS A 161 -20.52 -8.20 18.68
CA LYS A 161 -19.79 -8.97 19.69
C LYS A 161 -18.58 -9.63 19.04
N VAL A 162 -17.37 -9.35 19.55
CA VAL A 162 -16.09 -9.90 19.10
C VAL A 162 -15.44 -10.57 20.30
N ASP A 163 -15.13 -11.86 20.20
CA ASP A 163 -14.52 -12.67 21.27
C ASP A 163 -15.23 -12.52 22.63
N GLY A 164 -16.56 -12.53 22.61
CA GLY A 164 -17.37 -12.37 23.82
C GLY A 164 -17.59 -10.92 24.26
N ILE A 165 -16.83 -9.96 23.73
CA ILE A 165 -16.89 -8.54 24.09
C ILE A 165 -17.74 -7.78 23.08
N TYR A 166 -18.76 -7.06 23.57
CA TYR A 166 -19.56 -6.20 22.70
C TYR A 166 -18.79 -4.92 22.35
N VAL A 167 -18.50 -4.72 21.06
CA VAL A 167 -17.92 -3.50 20.52
C VAL A 167 -19.07 -2.62 20.00
N PRO A 168 -19.38 -1.49 20.65
CA PRO A 168 -20.50 -0.65 20.26
C PRO A 168 -20.32 -0.07 18.85
N LYS A 169 -21.43 0.32 18.22
CA LYS A 169 -21.43 1.00 16.93
C LYS A 169 -20.67 2.32 17.03
N GLY A 170 -19.72 2.55 16.13
CA GLY A 170 -18.83 3.71 16.16
C GLY A 170 -17.35 3.35 16.01
N GLU A 171 -16.45 4.32 16.05
CA GLU A 171 -15.01 4.09 15.86
C GLU A 171 -14.42 3.14 16.95
N PRO A 172 -13.61 2.13 16.60
CA PRO A 172 -12.85 1.35 17.58
C PRO A 172 -11.77 2.28 18.16
N ARG A 173 -12.00 2.70 19.41
CA ARG A 173 -11.53 3.97 19.93
C ARG A 173 -10.28 3.93 20.82
N ARG A 174 -9.42 2.91 20.76
CA ARG A 174 -8.28 2.87 21.70
C ARG A 174 -6.95 2.47 21.06
N TYR A 175 -5.99 3.38 21.18
CA TYR A 175 -4.57 3.07 21.31
C TYR A 175 -4.41 2.16 22.54
N GLN A 176 -3.98 0.91 22.34
CA GLN A 176 -3.80 -0.08 23.40
C GLN A 176 -2.37 -0.61 23.35
N SER A 177 -1.48 0.06 24.07
CA SER A 177 -0.08 -0.34 24.24
C SER A 177 0.08 -1.72 24.88
N GLN A 178 -0.91 -2.15 25.67
CA GLN A 178 -0.95 -3.40 26.42
C GLN A 178 -0.83 -4.67 25.54
N ARG A 179 -1.15 -4.57 24.24
CA ARG A 179 -0.95 -5.64 23.25
C ARG A 179 0.51 -6.05 23.07
N TRP A 180 1.45 -5.13 23.35
CA TRP A 180 2.89 -5.34 23.16
C TRP A 180 3.62 -5.73 24.45
N LEU A 181 2.88 -5.79 25.57
CA LEU A 181 3.46 -6.14 26.86
C LEU A 181 3.47 -7.68 27.01
N PRO A 182 4.55 -8.27 27.55
CA PRO A 182 4.57 -9.68 27.91
C PRO A 182 3.39 -10.01 28.84
N SER A 183 2.86 -11.24 28.75
CA SER A 183 1.78 -11.67 29.66
C SER A 183 2.16 -11.64 31.15
N THR A 184 3.45 -11.55 31.45
CA THR A 184 4.01 -11.39 32.79
C THR A 184 4.08 -9.94 33.27
N HIS A 185 3.83 -8.97 32.39
CA HIS A 185 3.83 -7.55 32.74
C HIS A 185 2.54 -7.20 33.50
N THR A 186 2.64 -6.32 34.49
CA THR A 186 1.52 -5.88 35.36
C THR A 186 0.35 -5.22 34.63
N HIS A 187 0.53 -4.88 33.36
CA HIS A 187 -0.47 -4.28 32.48
C HIS A 187 -0.70 -5.11 31.20
N GLY A 188 -0.14 -6.33 31.12
CA GLY A 188 -0.40 -7.26 30.04
C GLY A 188 -1.81 -7.83 30.15
N ASP A 189 -2.49 -8.00 29.03
CA ASP A 189 -3.82 -8.60 28.96
C ASP A 189 -3.69 -10.03 28.38
N GLU A 190 -4.27 -10.99 29.09
CA GLU A 190 -4.20 -12.42 28.78
C GLU A 190 -4.82 -12.77 27.42
N ALA A 191 -5.74 -11.94 26.92
CA ALA A 191 -6.34 -12.06 25.58
C ALA A 191 -5.30 -11.95 24.44
N PHE A 192 -4.12 -11.38 24.69
CA PHE A 192 -3.05 -11.19 23.69
C PHE A 192 -1.87 -12.15 23.85
N ARG A 193 -1.94 -13.11 24.79
CA ARG A 193 -0.87 -14.06 25.13
C ARG A 193 -0.49 -15.01 23.99
N HIS A 194 -1.40 -15.22 23.04
CA HIS A 194 -1.17 -16.06 21.86
C HIS A 194 -0.93 -15.19 20.62
N GLY A 195 0.22 -14.51 20.60
CA GLY A 195 0.71 -13.81 19.41
C GLY A 195 0.99 -14.80 18.27
N HIS A 196 -0.05 -15.19 17.54
CA HIS A 196 0.09 -16.07 16.40
C HIS A 196 0.76 -15.34 15.24
N LEU A 197 1.79 -15.96 14.66
CA LEU A 197 2.37 -15.57 13.36
C LEU A 197 1.33 -15.54 12.21
N LYS A 198 0.09 -16.01 12.46
CA LYS A 198 -1.11 -15.80 11.63
C LYS A 198 -1.64 -14.35 11.62
N GLY A 199 -1.00 -13.42 12.33
CA GLY A 199 -1.44 -12.02 12.49
C GLY A 199 -0.96 -11.03 11.43
N LEU A 200 -0.13 -11.45 10.47
CA LEU A 200 0.39 -10.57 9.43
C LEU A 200 -0.60 -10.44 8.26
N TRP A 201 -1.42 -9.38 8.29
CA TRP A 201 -2.36 -9.04 7.23
C TRP A 201 -1.80 -7.94 6.33
N LEU A 202 -0.78 -8.26 5.52
CA LEU A 202 -0.07 -7.32 4.63
C LEU A 202 -1.01 -6.48 3.76
N PHE A 203 -2.10 -7.10 3.31
CA PHE A 203 -3.11 -6.48 2.45
C PHE A 203 -4.45 -6.31 3.19
N SER A 204 -4.43 -6.21 4.52
CA SER A 204 -5.62 -6.29 5.37
C SER A 204 -6.40 -7.60 5.14
N ARG A 205 -7.65 -7.67 5.57
CA ARG A 205 -8.55 -8.83 5.41
C ARG A 205 -10.00 -8.34 5.33
N SER A 206 -10.91 -9.22 4.90
CA SER A 206 -12.37 -9.00 4.93
C SER A 206 -12.83 -8.05 3.80
N PRO A 207 -14.07 -7.52 3.76
CA PRO A 207 -14.55 -6.63 2.68
C PRO A 207 -13.74 -5.36 2.43
N ARG A 208 -12.76 -5.06 3.29
CA ARG A 208 -11.83 -3.94 3.16
C ARG A 208 -10.39 -4.38 2.97
N MET A 209 -10.18 -5.63 2.51
CA MET A 209 -8.89 -6.08 2.02
C MET A 209 -8.46 -5.24 0.82
N CYS A 210 -7.16 -5.11 0.61
CA CYS A 210 -6.61 -4.34 -0.50
C CYS A 210 -7.14 -4.91 -1.83
N PRO A 211 -7.85 -4.10 -2.63
CA PRO A 211 -8.32 -4.55 -3.95
C PRO A 211 -7.17 -4.80 -4.92
N GLY A 212 -6.04 -4.10 -4.75
CA GLY A 212 -4.85 -4.23 -5.59
C GLY A 212 -3.90 -5.36 -5.18
N ARG A 213 -4.28 -6.27 -4.26
CA ARG A 213 -3.38 -7.31 -3.73
C ARG A 213 -2.72 -8.14 -4.84
N GLU A 214 -3.53 -8.68 -5.75
CA GLU A 214 -3.02 -9.56 -6.81
C GLU A 214 -2.18 -8.78 -7.83
N SER A 215 -2.61 -7.56 -8.20
CA SER A 215 -1.83 -6.67 -9.06
C SER A 215 -0.48 -6.30 -8.44
N ALA A 216 -0.45 -6.03 -7.13
CA ALA A 216 0.78 -5.74 -6.40
C ALA A 216 1.76 -6.92 -6.46
N TRP A 217 1.27 -8.14 -6.19
CA TRP A 217 2.11 -9.33 -6.29
C TRP A 217 2.70 -9.53 -7.69
N VAL A 218 1.88 -9.37 -8.73
CA VAL A 218 2.34 -9.50 -10.12
C VAL A 218 3.38 -8.44 -10.44
N GLN A 219 3.11 -7.16 -10.15
CA GLN A 219 4.03 -6.05 -10.44
C GLN A 219 5.36 -6.21 -9.70
N THR A 220 5.33 -6.51 -8.40
CA THR A 220 6.55 -6.66 -7.61
C THR A 220 7.37 -7.88 -8.01
N LYS A 221 6.73 -9.02 -8.28
CA LYS A 221 7.45 -10.19 -8.81
C LYS A 221 8.09 -9.88 -10.15
N LEU A 222 7.34 -9.28 -11.07
CA LEU A 222 7.81 -8.97 -12.42
C LEU A 222 9.00 -8.01 -12.40
N PHE A 223 8.88 -6.92 -11.63
CA PHE A 223 9.94 -5.92 -11.51
C PHE A 223 11.20 -6.52 -10.88
N ILE A 224 11.08 -7.15 -9.72
CA ILE A 224 12.25 -7.69 -9.00
C ILE A 224 12.90 -8.81 -9.80
N ALA A 225 12.14 -9.71 -10.42
CA ALA A 225 12.70 -10.76 -11.26
C ALA A 225 13.48 -10.19 -12.44
N LYS A 226 12.94 -9.18 -13.13
CA LYS A 226 13.64 -8.52 -14.25
C LYS A 226 14.92 -7.82 -13.80
N VAL A 227 14.89 -7.14 -12.65
CA VAL A 227 16.08 -6.48 -12.08
C VAL A 227 17.16 -7.51 -11.75
N VAL A 228 16.85 -8.55 -10.98
CA VAL A 228 17.87 -9.55 -10.56
C VAL A 228 18.32 -10.44 -11.74
N TRP A 229 17.48 -10.63 -12.75
CA TRP A 229 17.90 -11.32 -13.97
C TRP A 229 18.92 -10.49 -14.75
N GLY A 230 18.67 -9.19 -14.92
CA GLY A 230 19.52 -8.30 -15.73
C GLY A 230 20.74 -7.72 -15.03
N PHE A 231 20.76 -7.68 -13.69
CA PHE A 231 21.78 -7.01 -12.91
C PHE A 231 22.20 -7.84 -11.69
N ASP A 232 23.47 -7.73 -11.33
CA ASP A 232 23.96 -8.11 -10.00
C ASP A 232 23.86 -6.89 -9.08
N LEU A 233 23.25 -7.07 -7.91
CA LEU A 233 22.97 -5.96 -6.99
C LEU A 233 24.04 -5.88 -5.92
N GLU A 234 24.62 -4.70 -5.75
CA GLU A 234 25.58 -4.39 -4.68
C GLU A 234 25.24 -3.07 -4.01
N MET A 235 25.56 -2.95 -2.71
CA MET A 235 25.52 -1.65 -2.03
C MET A 235 26.69 -0.80 -2.50
N VAL A 236 26.44 0.49 -2.69
CA VAL A 236 27.51 1.45 -2.98
C VAL A 236 28.49 1.49 -1.79
N PRO A 237 29.80 1.27 -2.02
CA PRO A 237 30.79 1.26 -0.95
C PRO A 237 30.83 2.59 -0.17
N GLY A 238 31.04 2.50 1.14
CA GLY A 238 31.17 3.67 2.01
C GLY A 238 29.85 4.33 2.44
N GLN A 239 28.71 3.79 2.02
CA GLN A 239 27.41 4.22 2.55
C GLN A 239 27.08 3.48 3.85
N ASP A 240 27.06 4.20 4.97
CA ASP A 240 26.57 3.70 6.25
C ASP A 240 25.06 3.94 6.35
N TYR A 241 24.29 3.06 5.70
CA TYR A 241 22.83 3.13 5.72
C TYR A 241 22.24 1.93 6.45
N ASP A 242 21.59 2.19 7.58
CA ASP A 242 20.91 1.18 8.39
C ASP A 242 19.40 1.40 8.32
N TRP A 243 18.67 0.42 7.80
CA TRP A 243 17.23 0.51 7.64
C TRP A 243 16.46 0.81 8.93
N ARG A 244 16.90 0.28 10.08
CA ARG A 244 16.19 0.49 11.34
C ARG A 244 16.45 1.87 11.91
N ARG A 245 17.67 2.38 11.76
CA ARG A 245 18.10 3.71 12.23
C ARG A 245 17.56 4.82 11.33
N ASP A 246 17.61 4.62 10.02
CA ASP A 246 17.44 5.70 9.03
C ASP A 246 16.02 5.74 8.42
N MET A 247 15.26 4.63 8.44
CA MET A 247 13.86 4.57 7.97
C MET A 247 12.85 4.55 9.12
N GLU A 248 12.97 5.49 10.06
CA GLU A 248 11.94 5.72 11.07
C GLU A 248 10.73 6.46 10.47
N HIS A 249 9.62 5.74 10.29
CA HIS A 249 8.39 6.33 9.82
C HIS A 249 7.52 6.80 11.00
N TYR A 250 7.57 8.10 11.31
CA TYR A 250 6.67 8.74 12.26
C TYR A 250 5.30 8.99 11.61
N SER A 251 4.46 7.97 11.50
CA SER A 251 3.07 8.19 11.08
C SER A 251 2.28 8.80 12.23
N MET A 252 1.77 10.02 12.04
CA MET A 252 0.77 10.66 12.92
C MET A 252 -0.60 9.98 12.82
#